data_AF-A0A8B6E1T8-F1
#
_entry.id   AF-A0A8B6E1T8-F1
#
_cell.length_a   1.000
_cell.length_b   1.000
_cell.length_c   1.000
_cell.angle_alpha   90.00
_cell.angle_beta   90.00
_cell.angle_gamma   90.00
#
_symmetry.space_group_name_H-M   'P 1'
#
loop_
_entity.id
_entity.type
_entity.pdbx_description
1 polymer ?
#
loop_
_entity_poly.entity_id
_entity_poly.type
_entity_poly.pdbx_seq_one_letter_code
_entity_poly.pdbx_strand_id
1 'polypeptide(L)'
;MIVSSFKLGLIPEILKMGLLTPVFKNKGSNKNATNYRGITIMPILLKLIESVAKAKVQPKILKEQNRLQRGFTENSAPMNCSFFNEEFIRECRDAGKIIYIALLDAKSAFDVVTHESILRKLYIAGVDGLLWKLIHSLQL
;
A
#
# COMPACT_ATOMS: atom_id res chain seq x y z
N MET A 1 -12.38 -14.20 18.78
CA MET A 1 -12.43 -13.89 17.34
C MET A 1 -11.05 -13.54 16.78
N ILE A 2 -10.42 -12.41 17.16
CA ILE A 2 -9.08 -12.02 16.66
C ILE A 2 -8.02 -13.11 16.87
N VAL A 3 -7.87 -13.59 18.11
CA VAL A 3 -6.91 -14.67 18.44
C VAL A 3 -7.20 -15.94 17.64
N SER A 4 -8.48 -16.30 17.51
CA SER A 4 -8.93 -17.46 16.74
C SER A 4 -8.55 -17.33 15.26
N SER A 5 -8.71 -16.14 14.67
CA SER A 5 -8.30 -15.86 13.29
C SER A 5 -6.80 -16.09 13.08
N PHE A 6 -5.94 -15.62 13.98
CA PHE A 6 -4.50 -15.85 13.88
C PHE A 6 -4.09 -17.31 14.12
N LYS A 7 -4.81 -18.03 14.98
CA LYS A 7 -4.55 -19.46 15.25
C LYS A 7 -4.96 -20.36 14.08
N LEU A 8 -6.09 -20.04 13.44
CA LEU A 8 -6.65 -20.83 12.34
C LEU A 8 -6.15 -20.36 10.96
N GLY A 9 -5.66 -19.13 10.86
CA GLY A 9 -5.32 -18.49 9.60
C GLY A 9 -6.54 -18.15 8.75
N LEU A 10 -7.68 -17.83 9.38
CA LEU A 10 -8.95 -17.61 8.70
C LEU A 10 -9.70 -16.39 9.24
N ILE A 11 -10.29 -15.62 8.33
CA ILE A 11 -11.12 -14.46 8.66
C ILE A 11 -12.57 -14.78 8.34
N PRO A 12 -13.49 -14.64 9.31
CA PRO A 12 -14.92 -14.83 9.08
C PRO A 12 -15.47 -13.90 7.98
N GLU A 13 -16.33 -14.43 7.11
CA GLU A 13 -16.94 -13.67 6.00
C GLU A 13 -17.66 -12.40 6.45
N ILE A 14 -18.33 -12.44 7.60
CA ILE A 14 -19.01 -11.27 8.18
C ILE A 14 -18.07 -10.07 8.38
N LEU A 15 -16.78 -10.32 8.67
CA LEU A 15 -15.80 -9.25 8.88
C LEU A 15 -15.26 -8.67 7.58
N LYS A 16 -15.45 -9.37 6.46
CA LYS A 16 -15.02 -8.96 5.13
C LYS A 16 -16.05 -8.04 4.45
N MET A 17 -17.26 -7.94 4.99
CA MET A 17 -18.26 -7.02 4.45
C MET A 17 -17.93 -5.57 4.82
N GLY A 18 -17.72 -4.72 3.81
CA GLY A 18 -17.44 -3.29 3.97
C GLY A 18 -18.48 -2.41 3.30
N LEU A 19 -18.56 -1.16 3.75
CA LEU A 19 -19.45 -0.15 3.15
C LEU A 19 -18.69 0.64 2.07
N LEU A 20 -19.12 0.55 0.81
CA LEU A 20 -18.56 1.36 -0.28
C LEU A 20 -19.09 2.80 -0.19
N THR A 21 -18.18 3.76 -0.01
CA THR A 21 -18.50 5.19 0.02
C THR A 21 -17.76 5.92 -1.11
N PRO A 22 -18.48 6.51 -2.08
CA PRO A 22 -17.85 7.27 -3.16
C PRO A 22 -17.41 8.65 -2.65
N VAL A 23 -16.14 9.00 -2.87
CA VAL A 23 -15.56 10.31 -2.52
C VAL A 23 -15.19 11.05 -3.79
N PHE A 24 -15.73 12.25 -3.98
CA PHE A 24 -15.48 13.05 -5.19
C PHE A 24 -14.02 13.50 -5.25
N LYS A 25 -13.39 13.38 -6.43
CA LYS A 25 -11.99 13.77 -6.67
C LYS A 25 -11.78 15.28 -6.77
N ASN A 26 -12.84 16.09 -6.60
CA ASN A 26 -12.83 17.54 -6.83
C ASN A 26 -12.28 17.94 -8.21
N LYS A 27 -12.53 17.11 -9.23
CA LYS A 27 -12.08 17.32 -10.61
C LYS A 27 -13.13 16.83 -11.60
N GLY A 28 -13.43 17.64 -12.60
CA GLY A 28 -14.43 17.33 -13.63
C GLY A 28 -15.88 17.45 -13.14
N SER A 29 -16.82 16.87 -13.90
CA SER A 29 -18.25 16.88 -13.54
C SER A 29 -18.57 15.90 -12.41
N ASN A 30 -19.40 16.33 -11.45
CA ASN A 30 -19.95 15.47 -10.39
C ASN A 30 -20.99 14.45 -10.90
N LYS A 31 -21.41 14.54 -12.17
CA LYS A 31 -22.32 13.56 -12.79
C LYS A 31 -21.59 12.34 -13.35
N ASN A 32 -20.26 12.38 -13.44
CA ASN A 32 -19.48 11.28 -13.99
C ASN A 32 -18.89 10.42 -12.86
N ALA A 33 -19.28 9.14 -12.80
CA ALA A 33 -18.84 8.19 -11.78
C ALA A 33 -17.31 8.02 -11.72
N THR A 34 -16.59 8.18 -12.84
CA THR A 34 -15.13 8.06 -12.89
C THR A 34 -14.40 9.14 -12.08
N ASN A 35 -15.10 10.24 -11.77
CA ASN A 35 -14.59 11.35 -10.97
C ASN A 35 -14.74 11.12 -9.46
N TYR A 36 -15.19 9.93 -9.04
CA TYR A 36 -15.22 9.50 -7.65
C TYR A 36 -14.12 8.46 -7.37
N ARG A 37 -13.72 8.35 -6.11
CA ARG A 37 -12.93 7.25 -5.56
C ARG A 37 -13.88 6.39 -4.74
N GLY A 38 -14.00 5.11 -5.06
CA GLY A 38 -14.70 4.16 -4.18
C GLY A 38 -13.82 3.86 -2.98
N ILE A 39 -14.23 4.30 -1.78
CA ILE A 39 -13.54 3.96 -0.54
C ILE A 39 -14.39 2.95 0.22
N THR A 40 -13.88 1.75 0.42
CA THR A 40 -14.55 0.72 1.21
C THR A 40 -14.18 0.87 2.67
N ILE A 41 -15.17 1.15 3.53
CA ILE A 41 -15.00 1.25 4.97
C ILE A 41 -15.22 -0.13 5.58
N MET A 42 -14.13 -0.75 6.03
CA MET A 42 -14.16 -2.07 6.67
C MET A 42 -14.52 -2.00 8.16
N PRO A 43 -15.08 -3.09 8.75
CA PRO A 43 -15.35 -3.19 10.18
C PRO A 43 -14.09 -2.97 11.03
N ILE A 44 -14.27 -2.34 12.21
CA ILE A 44 -13.16 -2.04 13.14
C ILE A 44 -12.38 -3.29 13.54
N LEU A 45 -13.07 -4.43 13.69
CA LEU A 45 -12.47 -5.71 14.05
C LEU A 45 -11.53 -6.21 12.95
N LEU A 46 -11.89 -6.03 11.68
CA LEU A 46 -11.01 -6.40 10.57
C LEU A 46 -9.77 -5.52 10.54
N LYS A 47 -9.95 -4.20 10.67
CA LYS A 47 -8.82 -3.24 10.72
C LYS A 47 -7.82 -3.57 11.83
N LEU A 48 -8.32 -4.06 12.97
CA LEU A 48 -7.46 -4.50 14.07
C LEU A 48 -6.66 -5.77 13.71
N ILE A 49 -7.30 -6.76 13.05
CA ILE A 49 -6.61 -7.95 12.53
C ILE A 49 -5.54 -7.54 11.50
N GLU A 50 -5.90 -6.69 10.54
CA GLU A 50 -4.99 -6.17 9.51
C GLU A 50 -3.80 -5.42 10.12
N SER A 51 -4.03 -4.59 11.14
CA SER A 51 -2.96 -3.87 11.84
C SER A 51 -1.95 -4.83 12.49
N VAL A 52 -2.44 -5.86 13.18
CA VAL A 52 -1.58 -6.90 13.78
C VAL A 52 -0.86 -7.73 12.71
N ALA A 53 -1.54 -8.07 11.62
CA ALA A 53 -0.94 -8.79 10.50
C ALA A 53 0.15 -7.95 9.83
N LYS A 54 -0.10 -6.66 9.58
CA LYS A 54 0.86 -5.69 9.04
C LYS A 54 2.11 -5.64 9.90
N ALA A 55 1.98 -5.49 11.22
CA ALA A 55 3.12 -5.46 12.14
C ALA A 55 4.00 -6.73 12.06
N LYS A 56 3.41 -7.90 11.76
CA LYS A 56 4.16 -9.16 11.58
C LYS A 56 4.80 -9.30 10.20
N VAL A 57 4.16 -8.74 9.16
CA VAL A 57 4.63 -8.80 7.77
C VAL A 57 5.72 -7.78 7.51
N GLN A 58 5.59 -6.58 8.06
CA GLN A 58 6.40 -5.42 7.75
C GLN A 58 7.91 -5.64 7.93
N PRO A 59 8.42 -6.29 9.01
CA PRO A 59 9.85 -6.57 9.13
C PRO A 59 10.41 -7.47 8.03
N LYS A 60 9.58 -8.29 7.38
CA LYS A 60 9.97 -9.15 6.27
C LYS A 60 10.07 -8.35 4.96
N ILE A 61 9.10 -7.47 4.72
CA ILE A 61 9.07 -6.61 3.51
C ILE A 61 10.15 -5.53 3.55
N LEU A 62 10.35 -4.89 4.71
CA LEU A 62 11.29 -3.76 4.82
C LEU A 62 12.74 -4.15 4.49
N LYS A 63 13.11 -5.43 4.64
CA LYS A 63 14.43 -5.94 4.23
C LYS A 63 14.66 -5.86 2.73
N GLU A 64 13.61 -6.08 1.94
CA GLU A 64 13.65 -6.08 0.47
C GLU A 64 13.31 -4.71 -0.13
N GLN A 65 12.95 -3.72 0.72
CA GLN A 65 12.51 -2.42 0.25
C GLN A 65 13.68 -1.60 -0.30
N ASN A 66 13.49 -0.99 -1.47
CA ASN A 66 14.47 -0.06 -2.03
C ASN A 66 14.69 1.12 -1.06
N ARG A 67 15.96 1.45 -0.76
CA ARG A 67 16.34 2.53 0.17
C ARG A 67 15.85 3.92 -0.24
N LEU A 68 15.55 4.11 -1.53
CA LEU A 68 14.98 5.36 -2.06
C LEU A 68 13.46 5.43 -1.91
N GLN A 69 12.79 4.31 -1.59
CA GLN A 69 11.34 4.32 -1.38
C GLN A 69 11.00 5.02 -0.06
N ARG A 70 10.33 6.17 -0.18
CA ARG A 70 9.84 6.93 0.98
C ARG A 70 8.32 6.81 1.18
N GLY A 71 7.59 6.57 0.11
CA GLY A 71 6.13 6.41 0.15
C GLY A 71 5.74 5.18 0.96
N PHE A 72 4.83 5.38 1.93
CA PHE A 72 4.33 4.35 2.85
C PHE A 72 5.43 3.65 3.68
N THR A 73 6.59 4.30 3.85
CA THR A 73 7.70 3.83 4.69
C THR A 73 7.61 4.47 6.07
N GLU A 74 7.82 3.68 7.12
CA GLU A 74 7.90 4.20 8.50
C GLU A 74 9.03 5.23 8.65
N ASN A 75 8.80 6.22 9.50
CA ASN A 75 9.74 7.31 9.77
C ASN A 75 10.18 8.07 8.50
N SER A 76 9.29 8.14 7.49
CA SER A 76 9.52 8.88 6.26
C SER A 76 8.38 9.84 5.95
N ALA A 77 8.70 10.93 5.26
CA ALA A 77 7.74 11.95 4.85
C ALA A 77 7.92 12.28 3.36
N PRO A 78 6.84 12.67 2.64
CA PRO A 78 6.94 13.13 1.26
C PRO A 78 7.94 14.28 1.08
N MET A 79 8.03 15.15 2.09
CA MET A 79 8.94 16.29 2.11
C MET A 79 10.42 15.86 1.99
N ASN A 80 10.80 14.70 2.53
CA ASN A 80 12.16 14.17 2.42
C ASN A 80 12.53 13.87 0.96
N CYS A 81 11.57 13.47 0.12
CA CYS A 81 11.82 13.27 -1.31
C CYS A 81 12.08 14.60 -2.01
N SER A 82 11.28 15.62 -1.70
CA SER A 82 11.42 16.95 -2.29
C SER A 82 12.78 17.56 -1.97
N PHE A 83 13.21 17.50 -0.70
CA PHE A 83 14.53 18.00 -0.29
C PHE A 83 15.67 17.26 -1.00
N PHE A 84 15.61 15.93 -1.06
CA PHE A 84 16.65 15.16 -1.73
C PHE A 84 16.76 15.50 -3.23
N ASN A 85 15.62 15.67 -3.90
CA ASN A 85 15.59 16.06 -5.30
C ASN A 85 16.12 17.49 -5.51
N GLU A 86 15.75 18.43 -4.65
CA GLU A 86 16.23 19.82 -4.73
C GLU A 86 17.75 19.90 -4.53
N GLU A 87 18.28 19.21 -3.53
CA GLU A 87 19.71 19.18 -3.25
C GLU A 87 20.49 18.55 -4.42
N PHE A 88 20.02 17.42 -4.93
CA PHE A 88 20.63 16.76 -6.10
C PHE A 88 20.68 17.69 -7.33
N ILE A 89 19.59 18.42 -7.59
CA ILE A 89 19.52 19.37 -8.70
C ILE A 89 20.50 20.52 -8.48
N ARG A 90 20.60 21.03 -7.26
CA ARG A 90 21.52 22.12 -6.89
C ARG A 90 22.97 21.70 -7.10
N GLU A 91 23.38 20.55 -6.54
CA GLU A 91 24.75 20.04 -6.70
C GLU A 91 25.15 19.85 -8.17
N CYS A 92 24.25 19.30 -8.99
CA CYS A 92 24.52 19.12 -10.41
C CYS A 92 24.65 20.45 -11.15
N ARG A 93 23.83 21.45 -10.79
CA ARG A 93 23.90 22.80 -11.37
C ARG A 93 25.21 23.49 -11.00
N ASP A 94 25.64 23.40 -9.74
CA ASP A 94 26.89 24.00 -9.27
C ASP A 94 28.11 23.34 -9.93
N ALA A 95 28.01 22.05 -10.26
CA ALA A 95 29.01 21.32 -11.03
C ALA A 95 28.94 21.58 -12.56
N GLY A 96 28.07 22.47 -13.04
CA GLY A 96 27.90 22.77 -14.46
C GLY A 96 27.36 21.60 -15.30
N LYS A 97 26.72 20.60 -14.67
CA LYS A 97 26.18 19.41 -15.34
C LYS A 97 24.78 19.69 -15.89
N ILE A 98 24.49 19.12 -17.05
CA ILE A 98 23.14 19.10 -17.61
C ILE A 98 22.34 17.96 -16.95
N ILE A 99 21.11 18.25 -16.54
CA ILE A 99 20.23 17.32 -15.82
C ILE A 99 19.01 17.03 -16.69
N TYR A 100 18.63 15.76 -16.78
CA TYR A 100 17.37 15.32 -17.34
C TYR A 100 16.59 14.54 -16.28
N ILE A 101 15.30 14.84 -16.13
CA ILE A 101 14.43 14.20 -15.12
C ILE A 101 13.29 13.51 -15.85
N ALA A 102 13.13 12.21 -15.61
CA ALA A 102 11.97 11.44 -16.06
C ALA A 102 11.01 11.25 -14.88
N LEU A 103 9.78 11.76 -15.03
CA LEU A 103 8.71 11.60 -14.04
C LEU A 103 7.72 10.54 -14.53
N LEU A 104 7.47 9.52 -13.71
CA LEU A 104 6.58 8.41 -14.01
C LEU A 104 5.42 8.42 -13.02
N ASP A 105 4.18 8.43 -13.53
CA ASP A 105 2.96 8.30 -12.72
C ASP A 105 2.17 7.09 -13.20
N ALA A 106 1.95 6.12 -12.30
CA ALA A 106 1.24 4.89 -12.60
C ALA A 106 -0.27 5.08 -12.31
N LYS A 107 -1.09 4.85 -13.32
CA LYS A 107 -2.55 4.98 -13.19
C LYS A 107 -3.14 3.78 -12.45
N SER A 108 -4.04 4.05 -11.51
CA SER A 108 -4.95 3.03 -10.92
C SER A 108 -4.24 1.80 -10.35
N ALA A 109 -3.14 1.98 -9.61
CA ALA A 109 -2.35 0.85 -9.09
C ALA A 109 -3.16 -0.19 -8.31
N PHE A 110 -4.17 0.23 -7.52
CA PHE A 110 -5.04 -0.69 -6.77
C PHE A 110 -6.01 -1.47 -7.66
N ASP A 111 -6.36 -0.95 -8.83
CA ASP A 111 -7.26 -1.62 -9.78
C ASP A 111 -6.48 -2.51 -10.77
N VAL A 112 -5.20 -2.19 -11.02
CA VAL A 112 -4.37 -2.84 -12.05
C VAL A 112 -3.55 -4.00 -11.48
N VAL A 113 -3.09 -3.91 -10.23
CA VAL A 113 -2.24 -4.94 -9.63
C VAL A 113 -3.08 -6.14 -9.18
N THR A 114 -2.82 -7.32 -9.74
CA THR A 114 -3.55 -8.54 -9.37
C THR A 114 -3.20 -9.03 -7.98
N HIS A 115 -4.18 -9.62 -7.30
CA HIS A 115 -3.99 -10.19 -5.97
C HIS A 115 -2.97 -11.34 -5.96
N GLU A 116 -2.91 -12.16 -7.01
CA GLU A 116 -1.93 -13.25 -7.16
C GLU A 116 -0.49 -12.72 -7.18
N SER A 117 -0.25 -11.59 -7.85
CA SER A 117 1.08 -10.97 -7.92
C SER A 117 1.54 -10.47 -6.55
N ILE A 118 0.63 -9.86 -5.79
CA ILE A 118 0.92 -9.38 -4.43
C ILE A 118 1.22 -10.56 -3.51
N LEU A 119 0.36 -11.58 -3.52
CA LEU A 119 0.57 -12.80 -2.76
C LEU A 119 1.93 -13.40 -3.10
N ARG A 120 2.23 -13.66 -4.37
CA ARG A 120 3.51 -14.24 -4.77
C ARG A 120 4.71 -13.45 -4.23
N LYS A 121 4.67 -12.11 -4.29
CA LYS A 121 5.72 -11.26 -3.71
C LYS A 121 5.84 -11.43 -2.19
N LEU A 122 4.73 -11.48 -1.47
CA LEU A 122 4.73 -11.71 -0.02
C LEU A 122 5.33 -13.08 0.34
N TYR A 123 5.02 -14.12 -0.43
CA TYR A 123 5.57 -15.46 -0.21
C TYR A 123 7.09 -15.46 -0.40
N ILE A 124 7.58 -14.85 -1.48
CA ILE A 124 9.02 -14.71 -1.76
C ILE A 124 9.72 -13.91 -0.66
N ALA A 125 9.08 -12.87 -0.12
CA ALA A 125 9.58 -12.11 1.03
C ALA A 125 9.55 -12.91 2.35
N GLY A 126 9.15 -14.18 2.34
CA GLY A 126 9.13 -15.08 3.48
C GLY A 126 7.85 -15.02 4.31
N VAL A 127 6.75 -14.48 3.79
CA VAL A 127 5.44 -14.57 4.46
C VAL A 127 4.81 -15.93 4.16
N ASP A 128 4.79 -16.81 5.16
CA ASP A 128 4.38 -18.20 5.05
C ASP A 128 3.49 -18.65 6.24
N GLY A 129 3.14 -19.94 6.27
CA GLY A 129 2.41 -20.58 7.37
C GLY A 129 1.03 -19.99 7.66
N LEU A 130 0.71 -19.81 8.95
CA LEU A 130 -0.58 -19.29 9.40
C LEU A 130 -0.81 -17.83 9.00
N LEU A 131 0.25 -17.02 8.96
CA LEU A 131 0.17 -15.61 8.54
C LEU A 131 -0.17 -15.52 7.06
N TRP A 132 0.44 -16.37 6.24
CA TRP A 132 0.10 -16.48 4.82
C TRP A 132 -1.36 -16.91 4.62
N LYS A 133 -1.82 -17.96 5.31
CA LYS A 133 -3.22 -18.40 5.25
C LYS A 133 -4.19 -17.29 5.64
N LEU A 134 -3.87 -16.55 6.71
CA LEU A 134 -4.65 -15.41 7.16
C LEU A 134 -4.77 -14.33 6.07
N ILE A 135 -3.64 -13.93 5.47
CA ILE A 135 -3.60 -12.91 4.41
C ILE A 135 -4.32 -13.39 3.16
N HIS A 136 -4.17 -14.67 2.80
CA HIS A 136 -4.92 -15.25 1.70
C HIS A 136 -6.43 -15.24 1.99
N SER A 137 -6.83 -15.44 3.25
CA SER A 137 -8.25 -15.33 3.64
C SER A 137 -8.79 -13.90 3.66
N LEU A 138 -7.93 -12.86 3.62
CA LEU A 138 -8.34 -11.45 3.48
C LEU A 138 -8.80 -11.10 2.06
N GLN A 139 -8.49 -11.93 1.06
CA GLN A 139 -8.88 -11.65 -0.33
C GLN A 139 -10.41 -11.58 -0.41
N LEU A 140 -10.87 -10.42 -0.88
CA LEU A 140 -12.24 -10.10 -1.27
C LEU A 140 -12.43 -10.46 -2.73
#